data_AF-E9DAE8-F1
#
_entry.id   AF-E9DAE8-F1
#
_cell.length_a   1.000
_cell.length_b   1.000
_cell.length_c   1.000
_cell.angle_alpha   90.00
_cell.angle_beta   90.00
_cell.angle_gamma   90.00
#
_symmetry.space_group_name_H-M   'P 1'
#
loop_
_entity.id
_entity.type
_entity.pdbx_description
1 polymer ?
#
loop_
_entity_poly.entity_id
_entity_poly.type
_entity_poly.pdbx_seq_one_letter_code
_entity_poly.pdbx_strand_id
1 'polypeptide(L)'
;MQPPYWLTGETVDEISPDKYSERHKEFTEMFKEQEHKIHPSHSIQCSSVIKRAWETGAFWYILALLSPSSLGKLFYTRIQPQFTMADMDRVPFLMTTYQHWTRDAAGFLKTKVKDKMEYNERLQQIFGVKDEELNEGLKNDLDRFERAKLVLG
;
A
#
# COMPACT_ATOMS: atom_id res chain seq x y z
N MET A 1 12.05 17.04 2.73
CA MET A 1 10.98 17.80 3.41
C MET A 1 9.64 17.30 2.90
N GLN A 2 8.68 17.07 3.80
CA GLN A 2 7.34 16.62 3.45
C GLN A 2 6.34 17.72 3.79
N PRO A 3 5.36 18.03 2.93
CA PRO A 3 4.24 18.88 3.32
C PRO A 3 3.45 18.23 4.48
N PRO A 4 2.84 19.04 5.37
CA PRO A 4 2.02 18.50 6.45
C PRO A 4 0.87 17.64 5.91
N TYR A 5 0.70 16.42 6.42
CA TYR A 5 -0.36 15.52 5.91
C TYR A 5 -1.77 16.00 6.31
N TRP A 6 -1.88 16.79 7.39
CA TRP A 6 -3.14 17.26 7.98
C TRP A 6 -3.76 18.47 7.27
N LEU A 7 -3.24 18.90 6.11
CA LEU A 7 -3.76 20.06 5.36
C LEU A 7 -5.25 19.95 5.00
N THR A 8 -5.78 18.74 4.86
CA THR A 8 -7.20 18.48 4.60
C THR A 8 -7.98 18.02 5.83
N GLY A 9 -7.31 17.82 6.98
CA GLY A 9 -7.89 17.22 8.18
C GLY A 9 -8.22 15.73 8.05
N GLU A 10 -7.85 15.10 6.93
CA GLU A 10 -8.08 13.68 6.68
C GLU A 10 -7.05 12.81 7.40
N THR A 11 -7.46 11.59 7.75
CA THR A 11 -6.52 10.59 8.29
C THR A 11 -5.55 10.15 7.19
N VAL A 12 -4.37 9.68 7.60
CA VAL A 12 -3.27 9.36 6.69
C VAL A 12 -3.67 8.38 5.59
N ASP A 13 -4.51 7.40 5.91
CA ASP A 13 -4.94 6.37 4.98
C ASP A 13 -6.16 6.78 4.15
N GLU A 14 -6.82 7.89 4.47
CA GLU A 14 -8.02 8.40 3.78
C GLU A 14 -7.75 9.65 2.95
N ILE A 15 -6.51 10.14 2.91
CA ILE A 15 -6.16 11.35 2.15
C ILE A 15 -6.62 11.21 0.70
N SER A 16 -7.49 12.15 0.30
CA SER A 16 -7.93 12.30 -1.08
C SER A 16 -6.86 13.08 -1.87
N PRO A 17 -6.27 12.52 -2.93
CA PRO A 17 -5.21 13.19 -3.68
C PRO A 17 -5.70 14.49 -4.31
N ASP A 18 -6.95 14.53 -4.76
CA ASP A 18 -7.52 15.70 -5.42
C ASP A 18 -7.66 16.87 -4.44
N LYS A 19 -8.28 16.61 -3.28
CA LYS A 19 -8.43 17.62 -2.21
C LYS A 19 -7.09 18.05 -1.64
N TYR A 20 -6.19 17.08 -1.44
CA TYR A 20 -4.87 17.36 -0.89
C TYR A 20 -4.01 18.16 -1.88
N SER A 21 -4.09 17.87 -3.19
CA SER A 21 -3.35 18.59 -4.23
C SER A 21 -3.65 20.09 -4.23
N GLU A 22 -4.94 20.44 -4.09
CA GLU A 22 -5.38 21.85 -4.01
C GLU A 22 -4.75 22.56 -2.80
N ARG A 23 -4.92 21.99 -1.60
CA ARG A 23 -4.36 22.58 -0.37
C ARG A 23 -2.83 22.58 -0.35
N HIS A 24 -2.22 21.55 -0.93
CA HIS A 24 -0.78 21.45 -1.09
C HIS A 24 -0.24 22.57 -1.98
N LYS A 25 -0.94 22.90 -3.07
CA LYS A 25 -0.56 23.99 -3.97
C LYS A 25 -0.61 25.33 -3.25
N GLU A 26 -1.72 25.64 -2.58
CA GLU A 26 -1.87 26.87 -1.78
C GLU A 26 -0.75 26.99 -0.73
N PHE A 27 -0.51 25.91 0.03
CA PHE A 27 0.53 25.87 1.05
C PHE A 27 1.92 26.11 0.44
N THR A 28 2.24 25.44 -0.66
CA THR A 28 3.56 25.53 -1.31
C THR A 28 3.82 26.94 -1.85
N GLU A 29 2.81 27.59 -2.42
CA GLU A 29 2.89 28.96 -2.94
C GLU A 29 3.16 29.97 -1.81
N MET A 30 2.36 29.93 -0.74
CA MET A 30 2.59 30.79 0.42
C MET A 30 3.95 30.52 1.07
N PHE A 31 4.33 29.25 1.23
CA PHE A 31 5.60 28.87 1.83
C PHE A 31 6.79 29.42 1.03
N LYS A 32 6.72 29.37 -0.31
CA LYS A 32 7.73 29.93 -1.21
C LYS A 32 7.89 31.45 -1.03
N GLU A 33 6.79 32.18 -0.89
CA GLU A 33 6.84 33.63 -0.67
C GLU A 33 7.51 34.00 0.66
N GLN A 34 7.18 33.26 1.73
CA GLN A 34 7.79 33.49 3.04
C GLN A 34 9.27 33.10 3.05
N GLU A 35 9.62 32.00 2.39
CA GLU A 35 11.00 31.55 2.22
C GLU A 35 11.85 32.64 1.56
N HIS A 36 11.35 33.30 0.50
CA HIS A 36 12.06 34.39 -0.18
C HIS A 36 12.28 35.62 0.71
N LYS A 37 11.34 35.92 1.62
CA LYS A 37 11.43 37.05 2.55
C LYS A 37 12.46 36.82 3.67
N ILE A 38 12.61 35.57 4.13
CA ILE A 38 13.45 35.22 5.28
C ILE A 38 14.86 34.82 4.85
N HIS A 39 15.02 34.11 3.72
CA HIS A 39 16.29 33.58 3.25
C HIS A 39 16.60 34.04 1.82
N PRO A 40 17.50 35.03 1.63
CA PRO A 40 17.89 35.48 0.30
C PRO A 40 18.70 34.42 -0.45
N SER A 41 18.13 33.91 -1.54
CA SER A 41 18.63 33.16 -2.72
C SER A 41 19.77 32.12 -2.64
N HIS A 42 20.53 31.99 -1.55
CA HIS A 42 21.73 31.14 -1.46
C HIS A 42 21.53 29.87 -0.61
N SER A 43 20.32 29.65 -0.08
CA SER A 43 19.95 28.42 0.64
C SER A 43 19.11 27.49 -0.23
N ILE A 44 19.13 26.19 0.10
CA ILE A 44 18.24 25.18 -0.51
C ILE A 44 16.80 25.67 -0.37
N GLN A 45 16.10 25.83 -1.49
CA GLN A 45 14.69 26.21 -1.52
C GLN A 45 13.83 25.02 -1.07
N CYS A 46 13.42 25.00 0.19
CA CYS A 46 12.57 23.99 0.79
C CYS A 46 11.22 23.91 0.09
N SER A 47 10.69 25.04 -0.42
CA SER A 47 9.49 25.05 -1.27
C SER A 47 9.63 24.15 -2.50
N SER A 48 10.79 24.18 -3.16
CA SER A 48 11.07 23.33 -4.33
C SER A 48 11.14 21.85 -3.97
N VAL A 49 11.68 21.53 -2.79
CA VAL A 49 11.77 20.15 -2.28
C VAL A 49 10.39 19.61 -1.92
N ILE A 50 9.55 20.42 -1.27
CA ILE A 50 8.16 20.08 -0.91
C ILE A 50 7.35 19.80 -2.18
N LYS A 51 7.43 20.70 -3.17
CA LYS A 51 6.76 20.54 -4.47
C LYS A 51 7.17 19.24 -5.15
N ARG A 52 8.48 18.97 -5.24
CA ARG A 52 9.02 17.76 -5.86
C ARG A 52 8.56 16.50 -5.11
N ALA A 53 8.49 16.53 -3.78
CA ALA A 53 8.05 15.39 -3.00
C ALA A 53 6.60 14.97 -3.31
N TRP A 54 5.73 15.94 -3.59
CA TRP A 54 4.37 15.66 -4.05
C TRP A 54 4.35 15.11 -5.49
N GLU A 55 5.01 15.78 -6.43
CA GLU A 55 5.02 15.42 -7.86
C GLU A 55 5.61 14.02 -8.13
N THR A 56 6.64 13.64 -7.36
CA THR A 56 7.29 12.32 -7.49
C THR A 56 6.57 11.21 -6.71
N GLY A 57 5.53 11.54 -5.95
CA GLY A 57 4.88 10.60 -5.05
C GLY A 57 5.71 10.22 -3.81
N ALA A 58 6.90 10.80 -3.61
CA ALA A 58 7.74 10.60 -2.42
C ALA A 58 7.00 10.97 -1.12
N PHE A 59 6.03 11.88 -1.20
CA PHE A 59 5.08 12.17 -0.13
C PHE A 59 4.45 10.89 0.45
N TRP A 60 3.95 10.00 -0.41
CA TRP A 60 3.30 8.77 0.01
C TRP A 60 4.27 7.79 0.67
N TYR A 61 5.49 7.72 0.17
CA TYR A 61 6.55 6.90 0.77
C TYR A 61 6.89 7.36 2.19
N ILE A 62 7.17 8.65 2.37
CA ILE A 62 7.51 9.19 3.68
C ILE A 62 6.34 8.98 4.64
N LEU A 63 5.11 9.26 4.19
CA LEU A 63 3.93 9.12 5.02
C LEU A 63 3.65 7.67 5.42
N ALA A 64 3.87 6.72 4.52
CA ALA A 64 3.76 5.29 4.80
C ALA A 64 4.82 4.80 5.79
N LEU A 65 6.03 5.35 5.75
CA LEU A 65 7.09 5.05 6.72
C LEU A 65 6.80 5.64 8.11
N LEU A 66 6.14 6.79 8.17
CA LEU A 66 5.76 7.45 9.43
C LEU A 66 4.55 6.80 10.11
N SER A 67 3.68 6.14 9.34
CA SER A 67 2.45 5.50 9.84
C SER A 67 2.42 4.02 9.46
N PRO A 68 2.94 3.11 10.34
CA PRO A 68 2.90 1.67 10.09
C PRO A 68 1.48 1.13 9.85
N SER A 69 0.47 1.71 10.50
CA SER A 69 -0.94 1.33 10.31
C SER A 69 -1.46 1.66 8.91
N SER A 70 -0.96 2.74 8.30
CA SER A 70 -1.39 3.19 6.98
C SER A 70 -0.52 2.66 5.84
N LEU A 71 0.66 2.09 6.15
CA LEU A 71 1.63 1.57 5.18
C LEU A 71 1.00 0.65 4.15
N GLY A 72 0.24 -0.35 4.59
CA GLY A 72 -0.37 -1.32 3.67
C GLY A 72 -1.32 -0.66 2.68
N LYS A 73 -2.23 0.18 3.19
CA LYS A 73 -3.22 0.89 2.35
C LYS A 73 -2.54 1.86 1.39
N LEU A 74 -1.60 2.67 1.86
CA LEU A 74 -0.83 3.59 1.01
C LEU A 74 0.02 2.86 -0.02
N PHE A 75 0.61 1.72 0.34
CA PHE A 75 1.38 0.92 -0.60
C PHE A 75 0.53 0.48 -1.78
N TYR A 76 -0.59 -0.21 -1.51
CA TYR A 76 -1.44 -0.74 -2.58
C TYR A 76 -2.18 0.33 -3.38
N THR A 77 -2.60 1.43 -2.74
CA THR A 77 -3.45 2.45 -3.39
C THR A 77 -2.67 3.60 -4.02
N ARG A 78 -1.48 3.92 -3.51
CA ARG A 78 -0.72 5.12 -3.91
C ARG A 78 0.66 4.78 -4.46
N ILE A 79 1.40 3.88 -3.82
CA ILE A 79 2.80 3.62 -4.18
C ILE A 79 2.88 2.63 -5.34
N GLN A 80 2.32 1.43 -5.20
CA GLN A 80 2.39 0.37 -6.18
C GLN A 80 1.92 0.80 -7.59
N PRO A 81 0.80 1.54 -7.74
CA PRO A 81 0.34 1.97 -9.07
C PRO A 81 1.33 2.86 -9.83
N GLN A 82 2.31 3.48 -9.15
CA GLN A 82 3.33 4.30 -9.81
C GLN A 82 4.42 3.46 -10.50
N PHE A 83 4.56 2.18 -10.13
CA PHE A 83 5.64 1.30 -10.62
C PHE A 83 5.12 0.10 -11.41
N THR A 84 3.89 -0.33 -11.14
CA THR A 84 3.28 -1.50 -11.77
C THR A 84 1.88 -1.16 -12.25
N MET A 85 1.49 -1.71 -13.40
CA MET A 85 0.10 -1.65 -13.85
C MET A 85 -0.82 -2.31 -12.82
N ALA A 86 -2.02 -1.75 -12.63
CA ALA A 86 -2.99 -2.21 -11.63
C ALA A 86 -3.39 -3.69 -11.81
N ASP A 87 -3.23 -4.24 -13.01
CA ASP A 87 -3.57 -5.62 -13.37
C ASP A 87 -2.40 -6.61 -13.29
N MET A 88 -1.25 -6.22 -12.74
CA MET A 88 -0.17 -7.18 -12.51
C MET A 88 -0.65 -8.23 -11.51
N ASP A 89 -0.61 -9.49 -11.96
CA ASP A 89 -0.81 -10.67 -11.14
C ASP A 89 -0.03 -10.50 -9.83
N ARG A 90 -0.72 -10.59 -8.68
CA ARG A 90 -0.07 -10.42 -7.37
C ARG A 90 0.80 -11.62 -7.02
N VAL A 91 0.66 -12.74 -7.74
CA VAL A 91 1.34 -13.99 -7.43
C VAL A 91 2.88 -13.85 -7.43
N PRO A 92 3.57 -13.22 -8.40
CA PRO A 92 5.04 -13.07 -8.33
C PRO A 92 5.51 -12.23 -7.14
N PHE A 93 4.80 -11.15 -6.81
CA PHE A 93 5.11 -10.33 -5.63
C PHE A 93 4.94 -11.14 -4.34
N LEU A 94 3.82 -11.88 -4.22
CA LEU A 94 3.56 -12.73 -3.07
C LEU A 94 4.55 -13.89 -2.98
N MET A 95 4.94 -14.51 -4.11
CA MET A 95 5.99 -15.53 -4.18
C MET A 95 7.35 -15.02 -3.69
N THR A 96 7.66 -13.76 -3.98
CA THR A 96 8.93 -13.17 -3.55
C THR A 96 8.88 -12.78 -2.06
N THR A 97 7.72 -12.32 -1.58
CA THR A 97 7.61 -11.74 -0.23
C THR A 97 7.15 -12.71 0.85
N TYR A 98 6.47 -13.81 0.52
CA TYR A 98 5.87 -14.71 1.52
C TYR A 98 6.91 -15.32 2.45
N GLN A 99 8.12 -15.60 1.95
CA GLN A 99 9.22 -16.15 2.73
C GLN A 99 9.62 -15.25 3.92
N HIS A 100 9.28 -13.96 3.86
CA HIS A 100 9.55 -13.01 4.93
C HIS A 100 8.43 -12.89 5.98
N TRP A 101 7.27 -13.54 5.77
CA TRP A 101 6.15 -13.43 6.71
C TRP A 101 6.38 -14.18 8.03
N THR A 102 7.07 -15.33 7.97
CA THR A 102 7.43 -16.14 9.14
C THR A 102 8.55 -17.13 8.80
N ARG A 103 9.17 -17.73 9.82
CA ARG A 103 10.31 -18.66 9.67
C ARG A 103 9.97 -19.90 8.81
N ASP A 104 8.74 -20.40 8.90
CA ASP A 104 8.21 -21.46 8.02
C ASP A 104 6.99 -20.94 7.25
N ALA A 105 7.24 -20.03 6.31
CA ALA A 105 6.18 -19.39 5.55
C ALA A 105 5.35 -20.38 4.71
N ALA A 106 5.99 -21.43 4.18
CA ALA A 106 5.30 -22.44 3.38
C ALA A 106 4.36 -23.31 4.23
N GLY A 107 4.84 -23.80 5.38
CA GLY A 107 3.99 -24.53 6.33
C GLY A 107 2.87 -23.65 6.87
N PHE A 108 3.19 -22.41 7.24
CA PHE A 108 2.20 -21.43 7.71
C PHE A 108 1.08 -21.19 6.68
N LEU A 109 1.42 -21.00 5.40
CA LEU A 109 0.43 -20.78 4.35
C LEU A 109 -0.49 -22.00 4.19
N LYS A 110 0.07 -23.22 4.16
CA LYS A 110 -0.72 -24.46 4.08
C LYS A 110 -1.69 -24.60 5.23
N THR A 111 -1.23 -24.34 6.46
CA THR A 111 -2.08 -24.35 7.65
C THR A 111 -3.21 -23.32 7.53
N LYS A 112 -2.92 -22.09 7.10
CA LYS A 112 -3.94 -21.04 6.97
C LYS A 112 -4.99 -21.33 5.90
N VAL A 113 -4.59 -21.92 4.77
CA VAL A 113 -5.55 -22.35 3.75
C VAL A 113 -6.46 -23.45 4.29
N LYS A 114 -5.89 -24.44 5.00
CA LYS A 114 -6.67 -25.50 5.66
C LYS A 114 -7.64 -24.94 6.71
N ASP A 115 -7.16 -24.09 7.63
CA ASP A 115 -7.97 -23.45 8.67
C ASP A 115 -9.16 -22.69 8.06
N LYS A 116 -8.93 -22.00 6.94
CA LYS A 116 -9.96 -21.24 6.24
C LYS A 116 -11.01 -22.14 5.60
N MET A 117 -10.62 -23.27 5.00
CA MET A 117 -11.55 -24.26 4.47
C MET A 117 -12.43 -24.84 5.58
N GLU A 118 -11.84 -25.28 6.69
CA GLU A 118 -12.59 -25.79 7.84
C GLU A 118 -13.54 -24.74 8.42
N TYR A 119 -13.12 -23.48 8.49
CA TYR A 119 -13.97 -22.37 8.93
C TYR A 119 -15.16 -22.16 7.99
N ASN A 120 -14.95 -22.18 6.68
CA ASN A 120 -16.01 -22.02 5.69
C ASN A 120 -17.01 -23.20 5.74
N GLU A 121 -16.54 -24.43 5.93
CA GLU A 121 -17.41 -25.60 6.13
C GLU A 121 -18.29 -25.44 7.37
N ARG A 122 -17.72 -24.98 8.50
CA ARG A 122 -18.48 -24.70 9.71
C ARG A 122 -19.51 -23.59 9.51
N LEU A 123 -19.15 -22.52 8.80
CA LEU A 123 -20.10 -21.46 8.47
C LEU A 123 -21.28 -21.99 7.64
N GLN A 124 -21.02 -22.86 6.67
CA GLN A 124 -22.07 -23.50 5.88
C GLN A 124 -22.97 -24.38 6.74
N GLN A 125 -22.42 -25.14 7.68
CA GLN A 125 -23.20 -25.99 8.59
C GLN A 125 -24.11 -25.17 9.53
N ILE A 126 -23.62 -24.04 10.04
CA ILE A 126 -24.34 -23.22 11.03
C ILE A 126 -25.38 -22.32 10.35
N PHE A 127 -25.03 -21.72 9.21
CA PHE A 127 -25.83 -20.66 8.59
C PHE A 127 -26.47 -21.08 7.25
N GLY A 128 -26.18 -22.28 6.74
CA GLY A 128 -26.67 -22.75 5.45
C GLY A 128 -26.10 -22.00 4.23
N VAL A 129 -25.12 -21.11 4.44
CA VAL A 129 -24.49 -20.33 3.37
C VAL A 129 -23.45 -21.20 2.67
N LYS A 130 -23.74 -21.61 1.44
CA LYS A 130 -22.77 -22.31 0.58
C LYS A 130 -21.86 -21.29 -0.09
N ASP A 131 -20.57 -21.35 0.22
CA ASP A 131 -19.53 -20.54 -0.42
C ASP A 131 -18.56 -21.46 -1.18
N GLU A 132 -19.12 -22.32 -2.04
CA GLU A 132 -18.38 -23.33 -2.81
C GLU A 132 -17.36 -22.68 -3.77
N GLU A 133 -17.70 -21.53 -4.35
CA GLU A 133 -16.81 -20.72 -5.20
C GLU A 133 -15.56 -20.24 -4.44
N LEU A 134 -15.71 -19.87 -3.16
CA LEU A 134 -14.60 -19.38 -2.34
C LEU A 134 -13.61 -20.52 -1.99
N ASN A 135 -14.11 -21.71 -1.70
CA ASN A 135 -13.28 -22.87 -1.38
C ASN A 135 -12.55 -23.42 -2.61
N GLU A 136 -13.23 -23.49 -3.76
CA GLU A 136 -12.63 -23.81 -5.06
C GLU A 136 -11.56 -22.77 -5.43
N GLY A 137 -11.86 -21.47 -5.27
CA GLY A 137 -10.90 -20.39 -5.50
C GLY A 137 -9.64 -20.52 -4.65
N LEU A 138 -9.78 -20.80 -3.35
CA LEU A 138 -8.64 -20.99 -2.44
C LEU A 138 -7.76 -22.21 -2.82
N LYS A 139 -8.36 -23.30 -3.30
CA LYS A 139 -7.61 -24.46 -3.82
C LYS A 139 -6.86 -24.10 -5.10
N ASN A 140 -7.56 -23.47 -6.05
CA ASN A 140 -6.99 -23.06 -7.33
C ASN A 140 -5.83 -22.08 -7.15
N ASP A 141 -5.98 -21.13 -6.21
CA ASP A 141 -4.92 -20.22 -5.83
C ASP A 141 -3.76 -20.98 -5.18
N LEU A 142 -3.99 -21.82 -4.17
CA LEU A 142 -2.91 -22.60 -3.55
C LEU A 142 -2.13 -23.45 -4.57
N ASP A 143 -2.84 -24.09 -5.51
CA ASP A 143 -2.22 -24.87 -6.57
C ASP A 143 -1.43 -23.99 -7.56
N ARG A 144 -1.97 -22.81 -7.92
CA ARG A 144 -1.24 -21.82 -8.73
C ARG A 144 0.02 -21.35 -8.00
N PHE A 145 -0.06 -21.15 -6.69
CA PHE A 145 1.05 -20.76 -5.85
C PHE A 145 2.13 -21.86 -5.81
N GLU A 146 1.76 -23.11 -5.57
CA GLU A 146 2.70 -24.24 -5.56
C GLU A 146 3.34 -24.47 -6.94
N ARG A 147 2.58 -24.32 -8.03
CA ARG A 147 3.14 -24.36 -9.40
C ARG A 147 4.16 -23.25 -9.63
N ALA A 148 3.86 -22.02 -9.23
CA ALA A 148 4.77 -20.88 -9.40
C ALA A 148 6.08 -21.05 -8.62
N LYS A 149 6.01 -21.66 -7.42
CA LYS A 149 7.19 -22.00 -6.62
C LYS A 149 8.15 -22.96 -7.33
N LEU A 150 7.63 -23.94 -8.07
CA LEU A 150 8.43 -24.91 -8.83
C LEU A 150 9.15 -24.31 -10.05
N VAL A 151 8.69 -23.16 -10.56
CA VAL A 151 9.28 -22.49 -11.73
C VAL A 151 10.39 -21.52 -11.32
N LEU A 152 10.37 -21.02 -10.08
CA LEU A 152 11.29 -20.00 -9.56
C LEU A 152 12.41 -20.57 -8.67
N GLY A 153 12.38 -21.87 -8.35
CA GLY A 153 13.41 -22.57 -7.58
C GLY A 153 14.25 -23.50 -8.45
#